data_AF-A0A2S7QLS7-F1
#
_entry.id   AF-A0A2S7QLS7-F1
#
_cell.length_a   1.000
_cell.length_b   1.000
_cell.length_c   1.000
_cell.angle_alpha   90.00
_cell.angle_beta   90.00
_cell.angle_gamma   90.00
#
_symmetry.space_group_name_H-M   'P 1'
#
loop_
_entity.id
_entity.type
_entity.pdbx_description
1 polymer ?
#
loop_
_entity_poly.entity_id
_entity_poly.type
_entity_poly.pdbx_seq_one_letter_code
_entity_poly.pdbx_strand_id
1 'polypeptide(L)'
;MATSNEPDPRFNGQVLTYKPESIIAAIETYYKALSKLPYVEESDIVSLPTSGWPNITESNFAPLEKTNAVINLLKHLPYLQNPDKEKGYAIAFGTFPIDYTAAPFREPIDIQEAKNFKPDLAWPEDAVKGWVIPLTMSEDNYWGNWWLLDTTDGILSFSRSPLDLC
;
A
#
# COMPACT_ATOMS: atom_id res chain seq x y z
N MET A 1 -12.34 -11.72 13.34
CA MET A 1 -12.62 -10.70 14.38
C MET A 1 -12.20 -9.36 13.79
N ALA A 2 -13.01 -8.30 13.94
CA ALA A 2 -12.61 -6.98 13.47
C ALA A 2 -11.39 -6.51 14.28
N THR A 3 -10.26 -6.33 13.61
CA THR A 3 -9.11 -5.63 14.18
C THR A 3 -9.57 -4.22 14.52
N SER A 4 -9.59 -3.86 15.80
CA SER A 4 -9.92 -2.50 16.21
C SER A 4 -8.88 -1.54 15.64
N ASN A 5 -9.34 -0.51 14.93
CA ASN A 5 -8.46 0.54 14.43
C ASN A 5 -7.80 1.28 15.61
N GLU A 6 -6.59 1.78 15.38
CA GLU A 6 -5.91 2.63 16.36
C GLU A 6 -6.65 3.97 16.53
N PRO A 7 -6.62 4.58 17.74
CA PRO A 7 -7.18 5.92 17.96
C PRO A 7 -6.49 6.96 17.07
N ASP A 8 -7.27 7.79 16.40
CA ASP A 8 -6.72 8.82 15.51
C ASP A 8 -6.61 10.18 16.22
N PRO A 9 -5.39 10.75 16.33
CA PRO A 9 -5.19 12.06 16.96
C PRO A 9 -5.91 13.20 16.23
N ARG A 10 -6.19 13.08 14.93
CA ARG A 10 -6.92 14.07 14.12
C ARG A 10 -8.39 14.18 14.53
N PHE A 11 -8.95 13.12 15.10
CA PHE A 11 -10.34 13.03 15.53
C PHE A 11 -10.47 12.98 17.05
N ASN A 12 -9.63 13.72 17.78
CA ASN A 12 -9.61 13.77 19.25
C ASN A 12 -9.47 12.38 19.91
N GLY A 13 -8.72 11.47 19.28
CA GLY A 13 -8.53 10.11 19.77
C GLY A 13 -9.74 9.20 19.58
N GLN A 14 -10.69 9.55 18.72
CA GLN A 14 -11.78 8.65 18.37
C GLN A 14 -11.28 7.49 17.52
N VAL A 15 -11.85 6.31 17.77
CA VAL A 15 -11.66 5.13 16.92
C VAL A 15 -12.73 5.17 15.85
N LEU A 16 -12.31 5.47 14.62
CA LEU A 16 -13.20 5.43 13.46
C LEU A 16 -13.32 3.99 12.95
N THR A 17 -14.40 3.72 12.22
CA THR A 17 -14.64 2.40 11.63
C THR A 17 -14.82 2.54 10.13
N TYR A 18 -14.09 1.73 9.38
CA TYR A 18 -14.29 1.53 7.95
C TYR A 18 -14.46 0.04 7.68
N LYS A 19 -14.86 -0.32 6.46
CA LYS A 19 -15.02 -1.71 6.04
C LYS A 19 -13.82 -2.13 5.19
N PRO A 20 -12.91 -2.99 5.67
CA PRO A 20 -11.79 -3.50 4.88
C PRO A 20 -12.22 -4.09 3.54
N GLU A 21 -13.33 -4.82 3.52
CA GLU A 21 -13.93 -5.39 2.30
C GLU A 21 -14.27 -4.33 1.24
N SER A 22 -14.67 -3.12 1.66
CA SER A 22 -14.94 -2.04 0.72
C SER A 22 -13.67 -1.51 0.07
N ILE A 23 -12.54 -1.50 0.81
CA ILE A 23 -11.23 -1.12 0.26
C ILE A 23 -10.73 -2.18 -0.71
N ILE A 24 -10.79 -3.46 -0.31
CA ILE A 24 -10.41 -4.60 -1.15
C ILE A 24 -11.19 -4.56 -2.46
N ALA A 25 -12.51 -4.44 -2.39
CA ALA A 25 -13.38 -4.37 -3.57
C ALA A 25 -13.10 -3.14 -4.45
N ALA A 26 -12.79 -1.98 -3.85
CA ALA A 26 -12.45 -0.77 -4.60
C ALA A 26 -11.15 -0.93 -5.39
N ILE A 27 -10.09 -1.46 -4.77
CA ILE A 27 -8.81 -1.71 -5.42
C ILE A 27 -8.96 -2.78 -6.52
N GLU A 28 -9.68 -3.87 -6.23
CA GLU A 28 -9.95 -4.92 -7.23
C GLU A 28 -10.71 -4.36 -8.43
N THR A 29 -11.75 -3.56 -8.19
CA THR A 29 -12.53 -2.92 -9.25
C THR A 29 -11.66 -1.98 -10.07
N TYR A 30 -10.76 -1.23 -9.43
CA TYR A 30 -9.83 -0.34 -10.12
C TYR A 30 -8.86 -1.13 -11.01
N TYR A 31 -8.21 -2.17 -10.52
CA TYR A 31 -7.33 -3.01 -11.33
C TYR A 31 -8.07 -3.69 -12.50
N LYS A 32 -9.29 -4.20 -12.27
CA LYS A 32 -10.14 -4.72 -13.35
C LYS A 32 -10.58 -3.67 -14.36
N ALA A 33 -10.61 -2.40 -13.98
CA ALA A 33 -10.83 -1.32 -14.94
C ALA A 33 -9.56 -1.07 -15.77
N LEU A 34 -8.38 -1.15 -15.16
CA LEU A 34 -7.10 -1.04 -15.87
C LEU A 34 -6.89 -2.17 -16.88
N SER A 35 -7.32 -3.40 -16.58
CA SER A 35 -7.19 -4.52 -17.53
C SER A 35 -8.05 -4.40 -18.79
N LYS A 36 -8.99 -3.45 -18.80
CA LYS A 36 -9.76 -3.12 -20.02
C LYS A 36 -9.00 -2.18 -20.96
N LEU A 37 -7.88 -1.63 -20.51
CA LEU A 37 -6.96 -0.81 -21.30
C LEU A 37 -5.87 -1.71 -21.90
N PRO A 38 -5.29 -1.37 -23.06
CA PRO A 38 -4.36 -2.24 -23.81
C PRO A 38 -2.97 -2.40 -23.15
N TYR A 39 -2.83 -2.10 -21.86
CA TYR A 39 -1.55 -2.05 -21.16
C TYR A 39 -1.43 -3.04 -20.00
N VAL A 40 -2.55 -3.41 -19.36
CA VAL A 40 -2.56 -4.30 -18.21
C VAL A 40 -3.30 -5.57 -18.59
N GLU A 41 -2.67 -6.73 -18.41
CA GLU A 41 -3.32 -8.02 -18.64
C GLU A 41 -4.14 -8.42 -17.42
N GLU A 42 -5.34 -8.99 -17.62
CA GLU A 42 -6.18 -9.44 -16.51
C GLU A 42 -5.52 -10.57 -15.69
N SER A 43 -4.69 -11.40 -16.34
CA SER A 43 -3.93 -12.47 -15.68
C SER A 43 -2.92 -11.98 -14.64
N ASP A 44 -2.51 -10.71 -14.72
CA ASP A 44 -1.55 -10.11 -13.81
C ASP A 44 -2.21 -9.54 -12.55
N ILE A 45 -3.55 -9.47 -12.53
CA ILE A 45 -4.33 -9.10 -11.34
C ILE A 45 -4.48 -10.34 -10.48
N VAL A 46 -3.67 -10.44 -9.44
CA VAL A 46 -3.67 -11.63 -8.60
C VAL A 46 -4.64 -11.45 -7.45
N SER A 47 -5.65 -12.32 -7.50
CA SER A 47 -6.76 -12.33 -6.56
C SER A 47 -6.38 -13.01 -5.25
N LEU A 48 -7.09 -12.63 -4.19
CA LEU A 48 -6.94 -13.09 -2.81
C LEU A 48 -6.81 -14.64 -2.69
N PRO A 49 -5.73 -15.16 -2.07
CA PRO A 49 -5.74 -16.53 -1.55
C PRO A 49 -6.74 -16.62 -0.39
N THR A 50 -7.53 -17.69 -0.29
CA THR A 50 -8.56 -17.86 0.77
C THR A 50 -8.05 -17.66 2.21
N SER A 51 -6.75 -17.87 2.44
CA SER A 51 -6.07 -17.68 3.74
C SER A 51 -5.21 -16.40 3.83
N GLY A 52 -5.27 -15.55 2.80
CA GLY A 52 -4.39 -14.40 2.59
C GLY A 52 -2.97 -14.77 2.14
N TRP A 53 -2.16 -13.77 1.82
CA TRP A 53 -0.79 -13.94 1.34
C TRP A 53 0.15 -14.49 2.41
N PRO A 54 0.88 -15.61 2.16
CA PRO A 54 1.66 -16.27 3.19
C PRO A 54 2.94 -15.51 3.59
N ASN A 55 3.51 -14.70 2.69
CA ASN A 55 4.74 -13.94 2.94
C ASN A 55 4.50 -12.64 3.73
N ILE A 56 3.24 -12.16 3.80
CA ILE A 56 2.86 -10.95 4.52
C ILE A 56 2.60 -11.31 5.98
N THR A 57 3.65 -11.23 6.79
CA THR A 57 3.65 -11.54 8.22
C THR A 57 4.24 -10.38 9.02
N GLU A 58 3.91 -10.30 10.31
CA GLU A 58 4.47 -9.29 11.22
C GLU A 58 6.00 -9.34 11.25
N SER A 59 6.61 -10.53 11.20
CA SER A 59 8.07 -10.69 11.20
C SER A 59 8.72 -10.18 9.91
N ASN A 60 8.13 -10.49 8.75
CA ASN A 60 8.71 -10.12 7.47
C ASN A 60 8.57 -8.62 7.21
N PHE A 61 7.51 -8.00 7.73
CA PHE A 61 7.19 -6.60 7.52
C PHE A 61 7.59 -5.70 8.69
N ALA A 62 8.20 -6.26 9.75
CA ALA A 62 8.69 -5.49 10.90
C ALA A 62 9.58 -4.28 10.50
N PRO A 63 10.47 -4.37 9.50
CA PRO A 63 11.28 -3.23 9.03
C PRO A 63 10.46 -2.06 8.44
N LEU A 64 9.21 -2.29 8.04
CA LEU A 64 8.30 -1.25 7.54
C LEU A 64 7.60 -0.49 8.68
N GLU A 65 7.75 -0.93 9.92
CA GLU A 65 7.22 -0.28 11.13
C GLU A 65 5.69 -0.05 11.06
N LYS A 66 4.98 -1.03 10.47
CA LYS A 66 3.52 -0.97 10.30
C LYS A 66 2.79 -1.63 11.46
N THR A 67 1.55 -1.18 11.70
CA THR A 67 0.69 -1.77 12.74
C THR A 67 0.13 -3.12 12.30
N ASN A 68 -0.30 -3.94 13.26
CA ASN A 68 -0.90 -5.25 12.97
C ASN A 68 -2.19 -5.12 12.14
N ALA A 69 -2.94 -4.02 12.29
CA ALA A 69 -4.11 -3.73 11.45
C ALA A 69 -3.71 -3.56 9.98
N VAL A 70 -2.62 -2.84 9.71
CA VAL A 70 -2.07 -2.68 8.36
C VAL A 70 -1.60 -4.02 7.80
N ILE A 71 -0.81 -4.80 8.55
CA ILE A 71 -0.32 -6.10 8.08
C ILE A 71 -1.48 -7.04 7.75
N ASN A 72 -2.52 -7.07 8.60
CA ASN A 72 -3.72 -7.85 8.34
C ASN A 72 -4.45 -7.38 7.08
N LEU A 73 -4.55 -6.07 6.82
CA LEU A 73 -5.17 -5.58 5.59
C LEU A 73 -4.35 -5.93 4.34
N LEU A 74 -3.03 -5.66 4.37
CA LEU A 74 -2.10 -5.98 3.26
C LEU A 74 -2.18 -7.45 2.85
N LYS A 75 -2.35 -8.34 3.83
CA LYS A 75 -2.50 -9.78 3.61
C LYS A 75 -3.72 -10.16 2.76
N HIS A 76 -4.72 -9.28 2.66
CA HIS A 76 -5.97 -9.54 1.95
C HIS A 76 -6.20 -8.61 0.74
N LEU A 77 -5.26 -7.71 0.42
CA LEU A 77 -5.39 -6.86 -0.77
C LEU A 77 -5.15 -7.66 -2.06
N PRO A 78 -5.84 -7.29 -3.16
CA PRO A 78 -5.45 -7.72 -4.49
C PRO A 78 -4.18 -6.97 -4.91
N TYR A 79 -3.32 -7.64 -5.67
CA TYR A 79 -2.08 -7.04 -6.19
C TYR A 79 -2.03 -7.16 -7.70
N LEU A 80 -1.41 -6.15 -8.31
CA LEU A 80 -1.08 -6.18 -9.73
C LEU A 80 0.36 -6.65 -9.84
N GLN A 81 0.56 -7.92 -10.18
CA GLN A 81 1.88 -8.50 -10.38
C GLN A 81 2.51 -7.95 -11.65
N ASN A 82 3.83 -7.90 -11.66
CA ASN A 82 4.56 -7.66 -12.89
C ASN A 82 5.91 -8.38 -12.88
N PRO A 83 5.97 -9.62 -13.40
CA PRO A 83 7.19 -10.41 -13.38
C PRO A 83 8.29 -9.87 -14.33
N ASP A 84 7.95 -9.00 -15.29
CA ASP A 84 8.84 -8.62 -16.41
C ASP A 84 9.33 -7.15 -16.37
N LYS A 85 8.89 -6.33 -15.40
CA LYS A 85 9.27 -4.91 -15.28
C LYS A 85 9.75 -4.57 -13.87
N GLU A 86 10.93 -3.96 -13.77
CA GLU A 86 11.58 -3.59 -12.50
C GLU A 86 10.69 -2.78 -11.53
N LYS A 87 9.84 -1.89 -12.05
CA LYS A 87 8.88 -1.08 -11.26
C LYS A 87 7.41 -1.45 -11.52
N GLY A 88 7.14 -2.46 -12.35
CA GLY A 88 5.78 -2.87 -12.70
C GLY A 88 5.03 -1.96 -13.69
N TYR A 89 3.70 -2.00 -13.65
CA TYR A 89 2.84 -1.22 -14.54
C TYR A 89 2.70 0.22 -14.06
N ALA A 90 3.11 1.19 -14.87
CA ALA A 90 2.73 2.58 -14.66
C ALA A 90 1.20 2.72 -14.80
N ILE A 91 0.50 2.97 -13.69
CA ILE A 91 -0.96 3.18 -13.66
C ILE A 91 -1.34 4.65 -13.83
N ALA A 92 -0.38 5.54 -13.61
CA ALA A 92 -0.41 6.95 -13.97
C ALA A 92 1.04 7.42 -14.24
N PHE A 93 1.21 8.68 -14.68
CA PHE A 93 2.53 9.23 -14.97
C PHE A 93 3.45 9.11 -13.75
N GLY A 94 4.57 8.38 -13.89
CA GLY A 94 5.52 8.10 -12.82
C GLY A 94 4.96 7.36 -11.60
N THR A 95 3.80 6.70 -11.70
CA THR A 95 3.09 6.10 -10.56
C THR A 95 2.92 4.59 -10.74
N PHE A 96 3.48 3.81 -9.81
CA PHE A 96 3.59 2.36 -9.91
C PHE A 96 2.98 1.66 -8.69
N PRO A 97 2.12 0.65 -8.84
CA PRO A 97 1.59 -0.12 -7.71
C PRO A 97 2.70 -0.86 -6.96
N ILE A 98 2.57 -0.95 -5.64
CA ILE A 98 3.47 -1.76 -4.81
C ILE A 98 2.88 -3.16 -4.69
N ASP A 99 3.63 -4.16 -5.13
CA ASP A 99 3.30 -5.57 -4.92
C ASP A 99 4.00 -6.13 -3.68
N TYR A 100 3.28 -6.14 -2.56
CA TYR A 100 3.77 -6.68 -1.29
C TYR A 100 3.88 -8.23 -1.26
N THR A 101 3.49 -8.92 -2.33
CA THR A 101 3.60 -10.39 -2.45
C THR A 101 4.87 -10.83 -3.18
N ALA A 102 5.51 -9.90 -3.89
CA ALA A 102 6.69 -10.15 -4.69
C ALA A 102 7.97 -9.65 -4.00
N ALA A 103 9.10 -9.81 -4.69
CA ALA A 103 10.36 -9.22 -4.24
C ALA A 103 10.22 -7.68 -4.17
N PRO A 104 10.81 -7.02 -3.16
CA PRO A 104 11.69 -7.60 -2.15
C PRO A 104 10.97 -8.24 -0.94
N PHE A 105 9.65 -8.12 -0.82
CA PHE A 105 8.84 -8.51 0.36
C PHE A 105 8.59 -10.02 0.55
N ARG A 106 9.19 -10.89 -0.27
CA ARG A 106 9.07 -12.35 -0.10
C ARG A 106 9.75 -12.83 1.17
N GLU A 107 10.85 -12.18 1.52
CA GLU A 107 11.63 -12.41 2.73
C GLU A 107 11.63 -11.12 3.57
N PRO A 108 12.06 -11.17 4.85
CA PRO A 108 12.29 -9.96 5.62
C PRO A 108 13.22 -9.02 4.86
N ILE A 109 12.69 -7.85 4.48
CA ILE A 109 13.45 -6.84 3.74
C ILE A 109 14.52 -6.23 4.65
N ASP A 110 15.64 -5.80 4.07
CA ASP A 110 16.63 -5.05 4.83
C ASP A 110 16.08 -3.67 5.23
N ILE A 111 16.51 -3.14 6.38
CA ILE A 111 16.07 -1.82 6.88
C ILE A 111 16.41 -0.71 5.89
N GLN A 112 17.54 -0.80 5.18
CA GLN A 112 17.94 0.18 4.19
C GLN A 112 17.07 0.08 2.92
N GLU A 113 16.63 -1.11 2.55
CA GLU A 113 15.72 -1.33 1.43
C GLU A 113 14.29 -0.88 1.78
N ALA A 114 13.84 -1.10 3.01
CA ALA A 114 12.56 -0.61 3.53
C ALA A 114 12.38 0.90 3.37
N LYS A 115 13.48 1.68 3.46
CA LYS A 115 13.47 3.14 3.26
C LYS A 115 13.05 3.55 1.84
N ASN A 116 13.29 2.73 0.83
CA ASN A 116 12.89 3.04 -0.55
C ASN A 116 11.37 3.01 -0.73
N PHE A 117 10.64 2.36 0.18
CA PHE A 117 9.19 2.28 0.18
C PHE A 117 8.53 3.27 1.14
N LYS A 118 9.32 4.21 1.69
CA LYS A 118 8.79 5.29 2.50
C LYS A 118 8.67 6.58 1.66
N PRO A 119 7.45 7.13 1.49
CA PRO A 119 7.24 8.38 0.75
C PRO A 119 7.91 9.60 1.40
N ASP A 120 8.23 9.50 2.69
CA ASP A 120 8.82 10.55 3.53
C ASP A 120 10.37 10.60 3.47
N LEU A 121 11.00 9.81 2.59
CA LEU A 121 12.47 9.67 2.57
C LEU A 121 13.21 11.01 2.43
N ALA A 122 12.63 11.96 1.70
CA ALA A 122 13.20 13.30 1.52
C ALA A 122 12.81 14.31 2.62
N TRP A 123 11.80 13.99 3.46
CA TRP A 123 11.23 14.87 4.48
C TRP A 123 10.87 14.09 5.76
N PRO A 124 11.87 13.73 6.58
CA PRO A 124 11.67 12.88 7.76
C PRO A 124 10.77 13.50 8.84
N GLU A 125 10.59 14.83 8.84
CA GLU A 125 9.62 15.53 9.67
C GLU A 125 8.17 15.11 9.41
N ASP A 126 7.87 14.65 8.19
CA ASP A 126 6.55 14.22 7.73
C ASP A 126 6.43 12.69 7.67
N ALA A 127 7.09 12.01 8.62
CA ALA A 127 7.17 10.57 8.62
C ALA A 127 5.77 9.91 8.57
N VAL A 128 5.56 9.09 7.54
CA VAL A 128 4.30 8.40 7.30
C VAL A 128 4.08 7.40 8.43
N LYS A 129 2.94 7.55 9.07
CA LYS A 129 2.60 6.80 10.28
C LYS A 129 2.47 5.30 9.98
N GLY A 130 2.71 4.49 11.00
CA GLY A 130 2.64 3.02 10.90
C GLY A 130 1.27 2.48 10.49
N TRP A 131 0.21 3.27 10.64
CA TRP A 131 -1.16 2.94 10.23
C TRP A 131 -1.52 3.37 8.79
N VAL A 132 -0.58 3.96 8.04
CA VAL A 132 -0.80 4.36 6.65
C VAL A 132 -0.09 3.39 5.70
N ILE A 133 -0.78 2.98 4.64
CA ILE A 133 -0.30 2.05 3.62
C ILE A 133 -0.01 2.81 2.32
N PRO A 134 1.25 2.83 1.87
CA PRO A 134 1.56 3.18 0.49
C PRO A 134 1.06 2.10 -0.47
N LEU A 135 0.08 2.40 -1.32
CA LEU A 135 -0.42 1.48 -2.36
C LEU A 135 0.35 1.63 -3.67
N THR A 136 0.96 2.78 -3.90
CA THR A 136 1.81 3.07 -5.06
C THR A 136 3.11 3.70 -4.60
N MET A 137 4.13 3.63 -5.45
CA MET A 137 5.36 4.40 -5.34
C MET A 137 5.49 5.34 -6.55
N SER A 138 6.16 6.46 -6.33
CA SER A 138 6.63 7.34 -7.41
C SER A 138 7.88 6.77 -8.09
N GLU A 139 8.22 7.24 -9.28
CA GLU A 139 9.33 6.74 -10.07
C GLU A 139 10.68 6.87 -9.35
N ASP A 140 10.93 7.98 -8.67
CA ASP A 140 12.22 8.32 -8.08
C ASP A 140 12.09 9.06 -6.74
N ASN A 141 10.93 8.95 -6.08
CA ASN A 141 10.54 9.70 -4.88
C ASN A 141 10.27 11.20 -5.12
N TYR A 142 10.29 11.66 -6.37
CA TYR A 142 9.97 13.04 -6.75
C TYR A 142 8.91 13.14 -7.86
N TRP A 143 8.89 12.18 -8.79
CA TRP A 143 8.00 12.17 -9.95
C TRP A 143 7.00 11.04 -9.87
N GLY A 144 5.73 11.38 -9.66
CA GLY A 144 4.64 10.43 -9.54
C GLY A 144 3.68 10.79 -8.42
N ASN A 145 2.84 9.84 -8.03
CA ASN A 145 1.96 10.00 -6.87
C ASN A 145 2.11 8.81 -5.94
N TRP A 146 2.15 9.13 -4.65
CA TRP A 146 1.95 8.18 -3.58
C TRP A 146 0.46 8.13 -3.25
N TRP A 147 -0.11 6.94 -3.36
CA TRP A 147 -1.47 6.65 -2.93
C TRP A 147 -1.38 6.12 -1.51
N LEU A 148 -1.86 6.91 -0.56
CA LEU A 148 -1.70 6.64 0.86
C LEU A 148 -3.06 6.30 1.44
N LEU A 149 -3.23 5.03 1.81
CA LEU A 149 -4.43 4.54 2.48
C LEU A 149 -4.24 4.65 3.99
N ASP A 150 -5.02 5.51 4.64
CA ASP A 150 -5.07 5.59 6.08
C ASP A 150 -6.02 4.50 6.63
N THR A 151 -5.50 3.62 7.48
CA THR A 151 -6.28 2.54 8.08
C THR A 151 -7.00 2.94 9.37
N THR A 152 -6.90 4.18 9.84
CA THR A 152 -7.74 4.64 10.95
C THR A 152 -9.17 4.95 10.48
N ASP A 153 -9.31 5.54 9.29
CA ASP A 153 -10.57 6.05 8.73
C ASP A 153 -10.94 5.46 7.36
N GLY A 154 -10.01 4.75 6.70
CA GLY A 154 -10.21 4.16 5.38
C GLY A 154 -10.11 5.16 4.22
N ILE A 155 -9.55 6.36 4.44
CA ILE A 155 -9.38 7.38 3.41
C ILE A 155 -8.15 7.09 2.54
N LEU A 156 -8.32 7.23 1.22
CA LEU A 156 -7.23 7.21 0.26
C LEU A 156 -6.85 8.65 -0.12
N SER A 157 -5.63 9.04 0.22
CA SER A 157 -5.06 10.34 -0.10
C SER A 157 -4.02 10.22 -1.22
N PHE A 158 -3.87 11.29 -2.00
CA PHE A 158 -2.86 11.38 -3.06
C PHE A 158 -1.83 12.43 -2.68
N SER A 159 -0.56 12.08 -2.79
CA SER A 159 0.55 12.99 -2.50
C SER A 159 1.50 12.97 -3.69
N ARG A 160 1.73 14.12 -4.33
CA ARG A 160 2.85 14.30 -5.28
C ARG A 160 4.16 14.45 -4.53
N SER A 161 4.07 15.00 -3.33
CA SER A 161 5.08 15.09 -2.29
C SER A 161 4.36 14.98 -0.94
N PRO A 162 4.97 14.37 0.11
CA PRO A 162 4.40 14.34 1.46
C PRO A 162 3.92 15.71 1.98
N LEU A 163 4.46 16.80 1.41
CA LEU A 163 4.10 18.19 1.70
C LEU A 163 2.66 18.58 1.32
N ASP A 164 1.96 17.79 0.50
CA ASP A 164 0.56 18.05 0.12
C ASP A 164 -0.45 17.64 1.22
N LEU A 165 0.01 17.08 2.35
CA LEU A 165 -0.83 16.63 3.48
C LEU A 165 -0.94 17.63 4.64
N CYS A 166 -0.50 18.88 4.45
CA CYS A 166 -0.63 19.99 5.42
C CYS A 166 -1.96 20.74 5.31
#